data_AF-A0A812RVK7-F1
#
_entry.id   AF-A0A812RVK7-F1
#
_cell.length_a   1.000
_cell.length_b   1.000
_cell.length_c   1.000
_cell.angle_alpha   90.00
_cell.angle_beta   90.00
_cell.angle_gamma   90.00
#
_symmetry.space_group_name_H-M   'P 1'
#
loop_
_entity.id
_entity.type
_entity.pdbx_description
1 polymer ?
#
loop_
_entity_poly.entity_id
_entity_poly.type
_entity_poly.pdbx_seq_one_letter_code
_entity_poly.pdbx_strand_id
1 'polypeptide(L)'
;MTNDFDTSATFLQNFVNLSAKVAYPFDKQTLQVIVASEKLMADELVLKPHTDTTLIGVKDDVLTGTGFGGAEGAKPSVAISSFKETDALLVKSRGLFEVHIARGFGAAGRQIFGPTMTLLAVSYSVFFFPMVPAFTMPRVASSVISLLGEMTLLTKNRVPDSWTDVYMEMVCLLIGSVSVLSLTMEICFHTYKNEELAKKLSGIYKIAFPVVFLVLFILVLCFSSGAFNDLCTYLVRTIVCILLASWS
;
A
#
# COMPACT_ATOMS: atom_id res chain seq x y z
N MET A 1 -52.07 15.88 16.60
CA MET A 1 -51.83 14.88 15.53
C MET A 1 -50.34 14.72 15.41
N THR A 2 -49.81 13.78 16.19
CA THR A 2 -48.41 13.40 16.25
C THR A 2 -48.10 12.53 15.03
N ASN A 3 -47.27 13.05 14.13
CA ASN A 3 -46.74 12.29 13.01
C ASN A 3 -45.63 11.37 13.54
N ASP A 4 -46.02 10.22 14.07
CA ASP A 4 -45.10 9.09 14.28
C ASP A 4 -44.78 8.49 12.90
N PHE A 5 -43.84 9.14 12.20
CA PHE A 5 -43.14 8.52 11.09
C PHE A 5 -42.16 7.52 11.70
N ASP A 6 -42.63 6.27 11.82
CA ASP A 6 -41.82 5.11 12.15
C ASP A 6 -40.87 4.84 10.96
N THR A 7 -39.77 5.59 10.88
CA THR A 7 -38.71 5.46 9.87
C THR A 7 -37.82 4.27 10.21
N SER A 8 -38.37 3.06 10.07
CA SER A 8 -37.56 1.84 9.97
C SER A 8 -36.91 1.76 8.58
N ALA A 9 -35.95 2.66 8.32
CA ALA A 9 -35.08 2.61 7.16
C ALA A 9 -33.95 1.60 7.44
N THR A 10 -34.10 0.39 6.91
CA THR A 10 -33.09 -0.66 7.06
C THR A 10 -31.87 -0.32 6.21
N PHE A 11 -30.73 -0.10 6.88
CA PHE A 11 -29.46 0.30 6.26
C PHE A 11 -28.74 -0.95 5.72
N LEU A 12 -28.94 -1.29 4.45
CA LEU A 12 -28.21 -2.39 3.80
C LEU A 12 -26.85 -1.88 3.31
N GLN A 13 -25.81 -2.15 4.09
CA GLN A 13 -24.43 -1.78 3.76
C GLN A 13 -23.73 -2.91 3.00
N ASN A 14 -24.07 -3.11 1.73
CA ASN A 14 -23.33 -4.04 0.86
C ASN A 14 -22.09 -3.34 0.28
N PHE A 15 -20.94 -3.54 0.92
CA PHE A 15 -19.65 -3.05 0.44
C PHE A 15 -19.14 -3.92 -0.73
N VAL A 16 -19.25 -3.43 -1.96
CA VAL A 16 -18.50 -3.96 -3.11
C VAL A 16 -17.36 -2.99 -3.44
N ASN A 17 -16.12 -3.32 -3.05
CA ASN A 17 -14.92 -2.65 -3.54
C ASN A 17 -13.70 -3.60 -3.50
N LEU A 18 -13.72 -4.65 -4.31
CA LEU A 18 -12.55 -5.50 -4.56
C LEU A 18 -11.41 -4.71 -5.26
N SER A 19 -11.74 -3.73 -6.09
CA SER A 19 -10.76 -2.91 -6.82
C SER A 19 -9.96 -1.96 -5.91
N ALA A 20 -10.51 -1.55 -4.76
CA ALA A 20 -9.84 -0.64 -3.83
C ALA A 20 -8.60 -1.26 -3.15
N LYS A 21 -8.55 -2.59 -2.99
CA LYS A 21 -7.43 -3.26 -2.32
C LYS A 21 -6.13 -3.19 -3.13
N VAL A 22 -6.24 -3.34 -4.46
CA VAL A 22 -5.09 -3.40 -5.37
C VAL A 22 -4.30 -2.09 -5.36
N ALA A 23 -5.00 -0.96 -5.36
CA ALA A 23 -4.40 0.35 -5.49
C ALA A 23 -3.97 0.97 -4.15
N TYR A 24 -4.10 0.28 -3.01
CA TYR A 24 -3.71 0.83 -1.72
C TYR A 24 -2.21 1.20 -1.70
N PRO A 25 -1.83 2.44 -1.28
CA PRO A 25 -2.63 3.45 -0.58
C PRO A 25 -3.23 4.56 -1.47
N PHE A 26 -3.13 4.44 -2.79
CA PHE A 26 -3.67 5.40 -3.78
C PHE A 26 -5.13 5.10 -4.15
N ASP A 27 -5.86 4.40 -3.28
CA ASP A 27 -7.21 3.94 -3.57
C ASP A 27 -8.25 5.06 -3.49
N LYS A 28 -9.28 4.92 -4.34
CA LYS A 28 -10.51 5.70 -4.27
C LYS A 28 -11.61 4.77 -3.78
N GLN A 29 -12.34 5.20 -2.76
CA GLN A 29 -13.43 4.46 -2.17
C GLN A 29 -14.73 5.22 -2.40
N THR A 30 -15.77 4.51 -2.82
CA THR A 30 -17.13 5.06 -2.88
C THR A 30 -17.94 4.41 -1.79
N LEU A 31 -18.38 5.20 -0.80
CA LEU A 31 -19.34 4.78 0.21
C LEU A 31 -20.73 5.01 -0.36
N GLN A 32 -21.54 3.97 -0.43
CA GLN A 32 -22.90 4.06 -0.95
C GLN A 32 -23.90 3.79 0.18
N VAL A 33 -24.90 4.65 0.28
CA VAL A 33 -26.04 4.50 1.16
C VAL A 33 -27.27 4.42 0.29
N ILE A 34 -27.95 3.27 0.35
CA ILE A 34 -29.19 3.04 -0.39
C ILE A 34 -30.34 3.19 0.59
N VAL A 35 -31.26 4.09 0.28
CA VAL A 35 -32.48 4.32 1.05
C VAL A 35 -33.66 3.82 0.24
N ALA A 36 -34.50 2.99 0.84
CA ALA A 36 -35.69 2.44 0.20
C ALA A 36 -36.78 2.19 1.25
N SER A 37 -38.05 2.17 0.82
CA SER A 37 -39.14 1.74 1.70
C SER A 37 -39.19 0.23 1.82
N GLU A 38 -39.39 -0.25 3.05
CA GLU A 38 -39.56 -1.66 3.32
C GLU A 38 -40.91 -2.16 2.80
N LYS A 39 -41.97 -1.37 2.96
CA LYS A 39 -43.36 -1.80 2.68
C LYS A 39 -43.89 -1.28 1.36
N LEU A 40 -43.57 -0.03 1.00
CA LEU A 40 -44.22 0.66 -0.11
C LEU A 40 -43.56 0.32 -1.45
N MET A 41 -44.40 0.19 -2.47
CA MET A 41 -43.99 -0.06 -3.86
C MET A 41 -43.71 1.26 -4.61
N ALA A 42 -43.12 1.19 -5.80
CA ALA A 42 -42.70 2.36 -6.59
C ALA A 42 -43.85 3.21 -7.13
N ASP A 43 -45.07 2.66 -7.19
CA ASP A 43 -46.31 3.36 -7.50
C ASP A 43 -46.88 4.12 -6.29
N GLU A 44 -46.61 3.64 -5.08
CA GLU A 44 -47.04 4.28 -3.82
C GLU A 44 -46.03 5.33 -3.33
N LEU A 45 -44.74 5.05 -3.44
CA LEU A 45 -43.67 5.94 -2.98
C LEU A 45 -42.59 6.12 -4.06
N VAL A 46 -42.39 7.37 -4.47
CA VAL A 46 -41.31 7.77 -5.37
C VAL A 46 -40.33 8.68 -4.63
N LEU A 47 -39.12 8.17 -4.40
CA LEU A 47 -38.03 8.96 -3.85
C LEU A 47 -37.46 9.88 -4.93
N LYS A 48 -37.27 11.15 -4.60
CA LYS A 48 -36.63 12.14 -5.47
C LYS A 48 -35.43 12.76 -4.73
N PRO A 49 -34.28 12.93 -5.42
CA PRO A 49 -33.15 13.62 -4.82
C PRO A 49 -33.52 15.06 -4.50
N HIS A 50 -33.05 15.55 -3.36
CA HIS A 50 -33.22 16.95 -3.01
C HIS A 50 -32.33 17.83 -3.90
N THR A 51 -32.80 19.02 -4.26
CA THR A 51 -32.07 19.94 -5.17
C THR A 51 -31.20 20.95 -4.43
N ASP A 52 -31.46 21.16 -3.13
CA ASP A 52 -30.71 22.14 -2.34
C ASP A 52 -29.35 21.59 -1.93
N THR A 53 -28.29 22.14 -2.54
CA THR A 53 -26.89 21.76 -2.27
C THR A 53 -26.41 22.22 -0.89
N THR A 54 -27.13 23.09 -0.19
CA THR A 54 -26.76 23.52 1.17
C THR A 54 -27.09 22.48 2.22
N LEU A 55 -28.12 21.66 1.97
CA LEU A 55 -28.56 20.56 2.84
C LEU A 55 -27.86 19.25 2.50
N ILE A 56 -27.22 19.18 1.32
CA ILE A 56 -26.56 18.01 0.80
C ILE A 56 -25.04 18.19 0.89
N GLY A 57 -24.39 17.41 1.75
CA GLY A 57 -22.94 17.40 1.81
C GLY A 57 -22.39 16.56 2.95
N VAL A 58 -21.08 16.35 2.90
CA VAL A 58 -20.30 15.85 4.03
C VAL A 58 -19.55 17.04 4.59
N LYS A 59 -19.65 17.27 5.90
CA LYS A 59 -18.88 18.33 6.55
C LYS A 59 -17.38 18.05 6.37
N ASP A 60 -16.63 19.04 5.88
CA ASP A 60 -15.21 18.92 5.52
C ASP A 60 -14.36 18.30 6.66
N ASP A 61 -14.70 18.58 7.92
CA ASP A 61 -13.95 18.11 9.07
C ASP A 61 -14.22 16.65 9.48
N VAL A 62 -15.28 16.01 8.96
CA VAL A 62 -15.74 14.69 9.43
C VAL A 62 -14.67 13.61 9.30
N LEU A 63 -13.78 13.77 8.32
CA LEU A 63 -12.74 12.79 8.04
C LEU A 63 -11.34 13.25 8.48
N THR A 64 -11.22 14.41 9.13
CA THR A 64 -9.94 14.92 9.61
C THR A 64 -9.31 13.93 10.60
N GLY A 65 -8.05 13.56 10.36
CA GLY A 65 -7.31 12.62 11.21
C GLY A 65 -7.55 11.13 10.92
N THR A 66 -8.48 10.79 10.02
CA THR A 66 -8.77 9.39 9.66
C THR A 66 -7.90 8.84 8.52
N GLY A 67 -7.10 9.69 7.89
CA GLY A 67 -6.32 9.35 6.68
C GLY A 67 -7.12 9.42 5.37
N PHE A 68 -8.42 9.70 5.45
CA PHE A 68 -9.34 9.82 4.33
C PHE A 68 -9.82 11.27 4.17
N GLY A 69 -9.02 12.16 3.59
CA GLY A 69 -9.41 13.58 3.49
C GLY A 69 -8.93 14.45 4.67
N GLY A 70 -8.87 15.77 4.43
CA GLY A 70 -8.15 16.76 5.24
C GLY A 70 -7.09 17.48 4.41
N ALA A 71 -6.11 18.14 5.05
CA ALA A 71 -5.05 18.89 4.36
C ALA A 71 -4.20 18.07 3.37
N GLU A 72 -4.20 16.74 3.52
CA GLU A 72 -3.39 15.81 2.72
C GLU A 72 -4.21 14.95 1.73
N GLY A 73 -5.55 15.07 1.72
CA GLY A 73 -6.45 14.26 0.90
C GLY A 73 -7.36 15.10 0.00
N ALA A 74 -7.97 14.46 -0.99
CA ALA A 74 -8.97 15.14 -1.83
C ALA A 74 -10.26 15.41 -1.03
N LYS A 75 -10.93 16.52 -1.31
CA LYS A 75 -12.26 16.79 -0.74
C LYS A 75 -13.23 15.67 -1.14
N PRO A 76 -14.05 15.17 -0.20
CA PRO A 76 -15.04 14.15 -0.53
C PRO A 76 -16.03 14.71 -1.54
N SER A 77 -16.29 13.96 -2.61
CA SER A 77 -17.32 14.30 -3.59
C SER A 77 -18.59 13.53 -3.26
N VAL A 78 -19.73 14.21 -3.30
CA VAL A 78 -21.03 13.62 -2.98
C VAL A 78 -21.88 13.56 -4.24
N ALA A 79 -22.48 12.41 -4.51
CA ALA A 79 -23.44 12.22 -5.59
C ALA A 79 -24.75 11.66 -5.02
N ILE A 80 -25.87 12.27 -5.39
CA ILE A 80 -27.21 11.77 -5.02
C ILE A 80 -27.97 11.44 -6.30
N SER A 81 -28.53 10.24 -6.34
CA SER A 81 -29.40 9.81 -7.44
C SER A 81 -30.59 9.02 -6.90
N SER A 82 -31.62 8.87 -7.74
CA SER A 82 -32.75 7.99 -7.46
C SER A 82 -32.95 7.08 -8.66
N PHE A 83 -33.16 5.80 -8.42
CA PHE A 83 -33.44 4.83 -9.47
C PHE A 83 -34.59 3.90 -9.08
N LYS A 84 -35.16 3.21 -10.07
CA LYS A 84 -36.14 2.16 -9.85
C LYS A 84 -35.43 0.81 -9.93
N GLU A 85 -35.58 0.00 -8.90
CA GLU A 85 -35.08 -1.38 -8.88
C GLU A 85 -36.25 -2.33 -9.09
N THR A 86 -36.10 -3.24 -10.04
CA THR A 86 -37.11 -4.24 -10.37
C THR A 86 -36.55 -5.61 -9.99
N ASP A 87 -37.19 -6.27 -9.02
CA ASP A 87 -36.90 -7.63 -8.59
C ASP A 87 -38.15 -8.50 -8.77
N ALA A 88 -38.20 -9.23 -9.89
CA ALA A 88 -39.38 -9.98 -10.33
C ALA A 88 -40.66 -9.13 -10.41
N LEU A 89 -41.61 -9.34 -9.48
CA LEU A 89 -42.86 -8.58 -9.39
C LEU A 89 -42.75 -7.33 -8.50
N LEU A 90 -41.64 -7.17 -7.78
CA LEU A 90 -41.41 -6.08 -6.84
C LEU A 90 -40.67 -4.94 -7.56
N VAL A 91 -41.36 -3.83 -7.78
CA VAL A 91 -40.75 -2.60 -8.29
C VAL A 91 -40.70 -1.59 -7.15
N LYS A 92 -39.48 -1.20 -6.75
CA LYS A 92 -39.27 -0.24 -5.65
C LYS A 92 -38.48 0.98 -6.12
N SER A 93 -38.84 2.15 -5.60
CA SER A 93 -38.04 3.36 -5.74
C SER A 93 -36.92 3.37 -4.70
N ARG A 94 -35.68 3.53 -5.13
CA ARG A 94 -34.50 3.61 -4.26
C ARG A 94 -33.78 4.94 -4.44
N GLY A 95 -33.39 5.56 -3.34
CA GLY A 95 -32.46 6.67 -3.30
C GLY A 95 -31.05 6.14 -3.08
N LEU A 96 -30.09 6.68 -3.82
CA LEU A 96 -28.67 6.36 -3.71
C LEU A 96 -27.91 7.62 -3.32
N PHE A 97 -27.22 7.54 -2.20
CA PHE A 97 -26.32 8.57 -1.72
C PHE A 97 -24.89 8.02 -1.74
N GLU A 98 -24.07 8.56 -2.62
CA GLU A 98 -22.67 8.15 -2.79
C GLU A 98 -21.73 9.23 -2.25
N VAL A 99 -20.73 8.79 -1.49
CA VAL A 99 -19.62 9.62 -1.04
C VAL A 99 -18.34 9.03 -1.62
N HIS A 100 -17.74 9.74 -2.56
CA HIS A 100 -16.44 9.40 -3.13
C HIS A 100 -15.34 10.01 -2.28
N ILE A 101 -14.46 9.16 -1.77
CA ILE A 101 -13.37 9.50 -0.88
C ILE A 101 -12.08 9.00 -1.52
N ALA A 102 -11.07 9.88 -1.63
CA ALA A 102 -9.73 9.47 -2.03
C ALA A 102 -8.81 9.47 -0.80
N ARG A 103 -8.02 8.40 -0.64
CA ARG A 103 -7.06 8.32 0.45
C ARG A 103 -5.88 9.26 0.19
N GLY A 104 -5.43 9.94 1.24
CA GLY A 104 -4.21 10.75 1.18
C GLY A 104 -2.96 9.88 1.33
N PHE A 105 -1.95 10.11 0.49
CA PHE A 105 -0.67 9.39 0.57
C PHE A 105 0.12 9.74 1.84
N GLY A 106 -0.06 10.93 2.42
CA GLY A 106 0.81 11.46 3.48
C GLY A 106 0.89 10.59 4.74
N ALA A 107 -0.24 10.10 5.25
CA ALA A 107 -0.27 9.25 6.44
C ALA A 107 0.38 7.88 6.20
N ALA A 108 0.00 7.20 5.12
CA ALA A 108 0.59 5.91 4.73
C ALA A 108 2.08 6.04 4.39
N GLY A 109 2.45 7.12 3.70
CA GLY A 109 3.82 7.53 3.40
C GLY A 109 4.70 7.58 4.65
N ARG A 110 4.24 8.32 5.67
CA ARG A 110 5.01 8.46 6.92
C ARG A 110 5.12 7.17 7.74
N GLN A 111 4.05 6.37 7.76
CA GLN A 111 4.00 5.17 8.61
C GLN A 111 4.69 3.95 7.97
N ILE A 112 4.67 3.85 6.65
CA ILE A 112 5.19 2.69 5.92
C ILE A 112 6.55 3.04 5.29
N PHE A 113 6.59 4.05 4.41
CA PHE A 113 7.82 4.35 3.67
C PHE A 113 8.93 4.93 4.55
N GLY A 114 8.59 5.75 5.55
CA GLY A 114 9.59 6.35 6.45
C GLY A 114 10.46 5.29 7.15
N PRO A 115 9.86 4.35 7.90
CA PRO A 115 10.57 3.25 8.54
C PRO A 115 11.30 2.34 7.55
N THR A 116 10.66 1.94 6.46
CA THR A 116 11.25 1.04 5.45
C THR A 116 12.48 1.66 4.79
N MET A 117 12.43 2.95 4.41
CA MET A 117 13.59 3.67 3.87
C MET A 117 14.72 3.80 4.89
N THR A 118 14.39 3.96 6.17
CA THR A 118 15.39 4.03 7.25
C THR A 118 16.09 2.67 7.42
N LEU A 119 15.35 1.57 7.43
CA LEU A 119 15.91 0.22 7.52
C LEU A 119 16.76 -0.13 6.30
N LEU A 120 16.32 0.27 5.11
CA LEU A 120 17.09 0.12 3.88
C LEU A 120 18.41 0.90 3.94
N ALA A 121 18.38 2.15 4.43
CA ALA A 121 19.58 2.97 4.60
C ALA A 121 20.57 2.34 5.60
N VAL A 122 20.07 1.80 6.71
CA VAL A 122 20.88 1.06 7.70
C VAL A 122 21.50 -0.18 7.07
N SER A 123 20.72 -0.96 6.31
CA SER A 123 21.23 -2.14 5.59
C SER A 123 22.33 -1.75 4.60
N TYR A 124 22.14 -0.67 3.85
CA TYR A 124 23.12 -0.17 2.88
C TYR A 124 24.40 0.38 3.53
N SER A 125 24.33 0.90 4.77
CA SER A 125 25.49 1.39 5.50
C SER A 125 26.60 0.33 5.70
N VAL A 126 26.24 -0.96 5.62
CA VAL A 126 27.15 -2.11 5.72
C VAL A 126 28.31 -2.04 4.72
N PHE A 127 28.08 -1.46 3.54
CA PHE A 127 29.11 -1.32 2.51
C PHE A 127 30.09 -0.18 2.79
N PHE A 128 29.75 0.78 3.66
CA PHE A 128 30.62 1.91 3.99
C PHE A 128 31.58 1.61 5.13
N PHE A 129 31.29 0.60 5.95
CA PHE A 129 32.21 0.18 7.00
C PHE A 129 33.50 -0.43 6.42
N PRO A 130 34.66 -0.15 7.03
CA PRO A 130 35.92 -0.73 6.60
C PRO A 130 35.95 -2.25 6.85
N MET A 131 36.64 -2.97 5.97
CA MET A 131 36.90 -4.42 6.10
C MET A 131 38.07 -4.64 7.06
N VAL A 132 37.88 -4.34 8.34
CA VAL A 132 38.81 -4.74 9.40
C VAL A 132 38.05 -5.57 10.45
N PRO A 133 38.71 -6.54 11.11
CA PRO A 133 38.03 -7.50 12.00
C PRO A 133 37.19 -6.86 13.11
N ALA A 134 37.56 -5.65 13.56
CA ALA A 134 36.82 -4.90 14.57
C ALA A 134 35.40 -4.48 14.12
N PHE A 135 35.16 -4.36 12.80
CA PHE A 135 33.86 -3.96 12.24
C PHE A 135 33.05 -5.11 11.65
N THR A 136 33.56 -6.35 11.68
CA THR A 136 32.83 -7.52 11.18
C THR A 136 31.51 -7.72 11.93
N MET A 137 31.53 -7.61 13.27
CA MET A 137 30.33 -7.81 14.09
C MET A 137 29.27 -6.70 13.88
N PRO A 138 29.61 -5.40 13.91
CA PRO A 138 28.66 -4.34 13.55
C PRO A 138 27.99 -4.52 12.19
N ARG A 139 28.75 -4.93 11.17
CA ARG A 139 28.24 -5.13 9.80
C ARG A 139 27.16 -6.22 9.74
N VAL A 140 27.47 -7.39 10.30
CA VAL A 140 26.52 -8.51 10.36
C VAL A 140 25.32 -8.17 11.25
N ALA A 141 25.54 -7.49 12.39
CA ALA A 141 24.45 -7.07 13.26
C ALA A 141 23.48 -6.12 12.56
N SER A 142 23.99 -5.10 11.85
CA SER A 142 23.13 -4.13 11.15
C SER A 142 22.30 -4.76 10.04
N SER A 143 22.85 -5.72 9.28
CA SER A 143 22.10 -6.41 8.23
C SER A 143 20.99 -7.29 8.81
N VAL A 144 21.28 -8.06 9.86
CA VAL A 144 20.29 -8.88 10.58
C VAL A 144 19.20 -8.03 11.23
N ILE A 145 19.56 -6.94 11.92
CA ILE A 145 18.59 -6.03 12.54
C ILE A 145 17.68 -5.40 11.48
N SER A 146 18.24 -4.97 10.35
CA SER A 146 17.45 -4.39 9.26
C SER A 146 16.44 -5.39 8.68
N LEU A 147 16.86 -6.65 8.49
CA LEU A 147 16.01 -7.73 7.97
C LEU A 147 14.87 -8.07 8.96
N LEU A 148 15.18 -8.21 10.25
CA LEU A 148 14.18 -8.48 11.28
C LEU A 148 13.21 -7.31 11.45
N GLY A 149 13.71 -6.07 11.38
CA GLY A 149 12.90 -4.86 11.40
C GLY A 149 11.90 -4.84 10.24
N GLU A 150 12.36 -5.16 9.03
CA GLU A 150 11.50 -5.15 7.85
C GLU A 150 10.46 -6.29 7.89
N MET A 151 10.84 -7.49 8.33
CA MET A 151 9.89 -8.59 8.54
C MET A 151 8.80 -8.22 9.56
N THR A 152 9.16 -7.47 10.61
CA THR A 152 8.20 -6.98 11.61
C THR A 152 7.25 -5.93 11.01
N LEU A 153 7.76 -5.03 10.15
CA LEU A 153 6.93 -4.06 9.45
C LEU A 153 6.01 -4.73 8.42
N LEU A 154 6.52 -5.69 7.66
CA LEU A 154 5.77 -6.46 6.68
C LEU A 154 4.59 -7.15 7.36
N THR A 155 4.82 -7.85 8.48
CA THR A 155 3.74 -8.54 9.22
C THR A 155 2.70 -7.58 9.81
N LYS A 156 3.12 -6.39 10.26
CA LYS A 156 2.21 -5.38 10.84
C LYS A 156 1.34 -4.67 9.79
N ASN A 157 1.92 -4.34 8.64
CA ASN A 157 1.29 -3.49 7.62
C ASN A 157 0.82 -4.27 6.39
N ARG A 158 0.74 -5.61 6.47
CA ARG A 158 0.37 -6.45 5.34
C ARG A 158 -1.07 -6.22 4.92
N VAL A 159 -1.26 -5.73 3.70
CA VAL A 159 -2.55 -5.70 3.02
C VAL A 159 -2.43 -6.64 1.81
N PRO A 160 -3.09 -7.81 1.81
CA PRO A 160 -2.91 -8.80 0.76
C PRO A 160 -3.31 -8.24 -0.61
N ASP A 161 -2.56 -8.62 -1.64
CA ASP A 161 -2.78 -8.27 -3.05
C ASP A 161 -2.80 -6.75 -3.32
N SER A 162 -2.16 -5.97 -2.45
CA SER A 162 -2.02 -4.52 -2.63
C SER A 162 -0.67 -4.17 -3.25
N TRP A 163 -0.61 -3.02 -3.92
CA TRP A 163 0.64 -2.41 -4.36
C TRP A 163 1.67 -2.28 -3.22
N THR A 164 1.19 -2.02 -2.00
CA THR A 164 2.06 -1.88 -0.83
C THR A 164 2.69 -3.22 -0.42
N ASP A 165 1.98 -4.34 -0.57
CA ASP A 165 2.53 -5.69 -0.30
C ASP A 165 3.72 -5.99 -1.21
N VAL A 166 3.57 -5.70 -2.51
CA VAL A 166 4.63 -5.86 -3.52
C VAL A 166 5.84 -4.98 -3.19
N TYR A 167 5.61 -3.72 -2.83
CA TYR A 167 6.67 -2.81 -2.42
C TYR A 167 7.43 -3.33 -1.18
N MET A 168 6.72 -3.75 -0.14
CA MET A 168 7.35 -4.24 1.09
C MET A 168 8.09 -5.57 0.86
N GLU A 169 7.53 -6.47 0.05
CA GLU A 169 8.20 -7.71 -0.35
C GLU A 169 9.50 -7.41 -1.13
N MET A 170 9.45 -6.46 -2.06
CA MET A 170 10.62 -6.02 -2.83
C MET A 170 11.72 -5.47 -1.93
N VAL A 171 11.38 -4.57 -0.99
CA VAL A 171 12.37 -4.02 -0.06
C VAL A 171 12.94 -5.10 0.85
N CYS A 172 12.10 -6.01 1.34
CA CYS A 172 12.54 -7.15 2.15
C CYS A 172 13.53 -8.05 1.39
N LEU A 173 13.25 -8.37 0.12
CA LEU A 173 14.17 -9.14 -0.73
C LEU A 173 15.48 -8.40 -0.96
N LEU A 174 15.43 -7.08 -1.15
CA LEU A 174 16.63 -6.26 -1.32
C LEU A 174 17.49 -6.26 -0.06
N ILE A 175 16.92 -6.02 1.12
CA ILE A 175 17.62 -6.08 2.42
C ILE A 175 18.20 -7.48 2.67
N GLY A 176 17.44 -8.53 2.33
CA GLY A 176 17.92 -9.91 2.37
C GLY A 176 19.14 -10.13 1.47
N SER A 177 19.11 -9.63 0.24
CA SER A 177 20.23 -9.73 -0.70
C SER A 177 21.47 -8.98 -0.22
N VAL A 178 21.31 -7.78 0.37
CA VAL A 178 22.40 -7.02 1.00
C VAL A 178 23.05 -7.85 2.10
N SER A 179 22.23 -8.51 2.93
CA SER A 179 22.70 -9.34 4.03
C SER A 179 23.55 -10.51 3.53
N VAL A 180 23.08 -11.24 2.51
CA VAL A 180 23.83 -12.37 1.91
C VAL A 180 25.13 -11.88 1.27
N LEU A 181 25.09 -10.83 0.45
CA LEU A 181 26.29 -10.28 -0.19
C LEU A 181 27.29 -9.72 0.82
N SER A 182 26.81 -9.16 1.93
CA SER A 182 27.67 -8.73 3.03
C SER A 182 28.43 -9.89 3.66
N LEU A 183 27.77 -11.03 3.86
CA LEU A 183 28.39 -12.24 4.39
C LEU A 183 29.39 -12.84 3.39
N THR A 184 29.04 -12.87 2.10
CA THR A 184 29.95 -13.35 1.04
C THR A 184 31.24 -12.53 1.00
N MET A 185 31.16 -11.20 1.13
CA MET A 185 32.36 -10.37 1.23
C MET A 185 33.24 -10.73 2.43
N GLU A 186 32.65 -11.03 3.59
CA GLU A 186 33.41 -11.45 4.79
C GLU A 186 34.08 -12.81 4.59
N ILE A 187 33.38 -13.76 3.96
CA ILE A 187 33.97 -15.06 3.58
C ILE A 187 35.14 -14.85 2.60
N CYS A 188 34.99 -13.97 1.62
CA CYS A 188 36.06 -13.64 0.68
C CYS A 188 37.30 -13.05 1.36
N PHE A 189 37.07 -12.16 2.31
CA PHE A 189 38.14 -11.51 3.05
C PHE A 189 38.87 -12.49 3.99
N HIS A 190 38.12 -13.22 4.81
CA HIS A 190 38.70 -14.06 5.86
C HIS A 190 39.18 -15.44 5.39
N THR A 191 38.41 -16.11 4.52
CA THR A 191 38.71 -17.48 4.08
C THR A 191 39.72 -17.51 2.95
N TYR A 192 39.51 -16.69 1.91
CA TYR A 192 40.38 -16.67 0.72
C TYR A 192 41.59 -15.73 0.86
N LYS A 193 41.64 -14.89 1.92
CA LYS A 193 42.72 -13.92 2.17
C LYS A 193 43.02 -13.00 0.98
N ASN A 194 42.04 -12.76 0.12
CA ASN A 194 42.18 -11.92 -1.08
C ASN A 194 41.53 -10.55 -0.83
N GLU A 195 42.27 -9.66 -0.17
CA GLU A 195 41.76 -8.33 0.19
C GLU A 195 41.46 -7.45 -1.03
N GLU A 196 42.22 -7.62 -2.12
CA GLU A 196 42.06 -6.79 -3.32
C GLU A 196 40.71 -7.06 -3.99
N LEU A 197 40.33 -8.33 -4.09
CA LEU A 197 39.05 -8.73 -4.63
C LEU A 197 37.90 -8.18 -3.78
N ALA A 198 37.99 -8.31 -2.45
CA ALA A 198 36.96 -7.82 -1.53
C ALA A 198 36.78 -6.29 -1.63
N LYS A 199 37.87 -5.53 -1.74
CA LYS A 199 37.82 -4.06 -1.91
C LYS A 199 37.19 -3.66 -3.25
N LYS A 200 37.55 -4.33 -4.35
CA LYS A 200 36.92 -4.10 -5.67
C LYS A 200 35.42 -4.40 -5.63
N LEU A 201 35.05 -5.51 -4.98
CA LEU A 201 33.66 -5.95 -4.86
C LEU A 201 32.81 -4.96 -4.04
N SER A 202 33.34 -4.49 -2.91
CA SER A 202 32.71 -3.45 -2.10
C SER A 202 32.47 -2.16 -2.90
N GLY A 203 33.44 -1.75 -3.72
CA GLY A 203 33.31 -0.59 -4.61
C GLY A 203 32.14 -0.74 -5.60
N ILE A 204 32.00 -1.91 -6.20
CA ILE A 204 30.91 -2.22 -7.14
C ILE A 204 29.56 -2.18 -6.43
N TYR A 205 29.43 -2.82 -5.26
CA TYR A 205 28.15 -2.90 -4.54
C TYR A 205 27.67 -1.55 -4.01
N LYS A 206 28.58 -0.63 -3.66
CA LYS A 206 28.21 0.75 -3.31
C LYS A 206 27.40 1.42 -4.40
N ILE A 207 27.72 1.17 -5.67
CA ILE A 207 27.03 1.80 -6.80
C ILE A 207 25.88 0.94 -7.30
N ALA A 208 26.08 -0.38 -7.39
CA ALA A 208 25.08 -1.29 -7.96
C ALA A 208 23.77 -1.30 -7.15
N PHE A 209 23.84 -1.31 -5.82
CA PHE A 209 22.65 -1.38 -4.97
C PHE A 209 21.68 -0.21 -5.10
N PRO A 210 22.11 1.07 -4.98
CA PRO A 210 21.19 2.19 -5.13
C PRO A 210 20.61 2.25 -6.55
N VAL A 211 21.36 1.83 -7.57
CA VAL A 211 20.85 1.73 -8.95
C VAL A 211 19.76 0.67 -9.06
N VAL A 212 19.98 -0.54 -8.53
CA VAL A 212 18.97 -1.61 -8.51
C VAL A 212 17.73 -1.15 -7.75
N PHE A 213 17.90 -0.55 -6.57
CA PHE A 213 16.78 -0.01 -5.80
C PHE A 213 15.97 1.03 -6.59
N LEU A 214 16.65 1.99 -7.22
CA LEU A 214 15.99 3.06 -7.98
C LEU A 214 15.22 2.48 -9.17
N VAL A 215 15.81 1.55 -9.93
CA VAL A 215 15.14 0.87 -11.05
C VAL A 215 13.90 0.13 -10.56
N LEU A 216 14.02 -0.68 -9.50
CA LEU A 216 12.89 -1.42 -8.95
C LEU A 216 11.80 -0.49 -8.41
N PHE A 217 12.19 0.61 -7.75
CA PHE A 217 11.25 1.61 -7.24
C PHE A 217 10.49 2.31 -8.38
N ILE A 218 11.16 2.68 -9.47
CA ILE A 218 10.51 3.23 -10.67
C ILE A 218 9.54 2.20 -11.27
N LEU A 219 9.95 0.93 -11.38
CA LEU A 219 9.08 -0.12 -11.90
C LEU A 219 7.82 -0.25 -11.05
N VAL A 220 7.96 -0.32 -9.73
CA VAL A 220 6.83 -0.43 -8.80
C VAL A 220 5.92 0.80 -8.92
N LEU A 221 6.44 2.01 -9.05
CA LEU A 221 5.63 3.23 -9.26
C LEU A 221 4.90 3.24 -10.61
N CYS A 222 5.55 2.80 -11.69
CA CYS A 222 4.96 2.76 -13.03
C CYS A 222 3.86 1.70 -13.15
N PHE A 223 3.98 0.57 -12.44
CA PHE A 223 3.06 -0.56 -12.53
C PHE A 223 2.06 -0.64 -11.37
N SER A 224 1.45 0.49 -11.00
CA SER A 224 0.39 0.55 -9.96
C SER A 224 -0.91 -0.23 -10.32
N SER A 225 -0.98 -0.88 -11.49
CA SER A 225 -2.15 -1.63 -11.96
C SER A 225 -1.99 -3.13 -11.67
N GLY A 226 -2.92 -3.70 -10.91
CA GLY A 226 -2.77 -5.00 -10.23
C GLY A 226 -2.39 -6.21 -11.08
N ALA A 227 -2.68 -6.24 -12.37
CA ALA A 227 -2.29 -7.36 -13.24
C ALA A 227 -0.76 -7.48 -13.43
N PHE A 228 -0.01 -6.39 -13.19
CA PHE A 228 1.45 -6.36 -13.37
C PHE A 228 2.23 -6.62 -12.07
N ASN A 229 1.55 -6.70 -10.93
CA ASN A 229 2.16 -6.92 -9.63
C ASN A 229 2.92 -8.26 -9.60
N ASP A 230 2.30 -9.33 -10.11
CA ASP A 230 2.92 -10.66 -10.17
C ASP A 230 4.18 -10.65 -11.03
N LEU A 231 4.12 -10.05 -12.22
CA LEU A 231 5.26 -9.95 -13.13
C LEU A 231 6.41 -9.18 -12.48
N CYS A 232 6.11 -8.08 -11.78
CA CYS A 232 7.11 -7.29 -11.07
C CYS A 232 7.80 -8.12 -9.98
N THR A 233 7.03 -8.86 -9.18
CA THR A 233 7.56 -9.77 -8.16
C THR A 233 8.45 -10.86 -8.78
N TYR A 234 8.04 -11.47 -9.90
CA TYR A 234 8.87 -12.45 -10.62
C TYR A 234 10.16 -11.84 -11.15
N LEU A 235 10.11 -10.63 -11.72
CA LEU A 235 11.30 -9.93 -12.20
C LEU A 235 12.27 -9.62 -11.06
N VAL A 236 11.78 -9.09 -9.93
CA VAL A 236 12.59 -8.81 -8.74
C VAL A 236 13.28 -10.08 -8.24
N ARG A 237 12.52 -11.16 -8.08
CA ARG A 237 13.06 -12.46 -7.65
C ARG A 237 14.11 -12.98 -8.62
N THR A 238 13.86 -12.86 -9.93
CA THR A 238 14.79 -13.32 -10.96
C THR A 238 16.08 -12.49 -10.95
N ILE A 239 16.00 -11.17 -10.84
CA ILE A 239 17.17 -10.28 -10.74
C ILE A 239 17.99 -10.62 -9.50
N VAL A 240 17.35 -10.81 -8.34
CA VAL A 240 18.04 -11.22 -7.12
C VAL A 240 18.69 -12.60 -7.27
N CYS A 241 18.00 -13.57 -7.86
CA CYS A 241 18.55 -14.90 -8.12
C CYS A 241 19.75 -14.86 -9.08
N ILE A 242 19.70 -14.06 -10.15
CA ILE A 242 20.83 -13.89 -11.08
C ILE A 242 22.01 -13.21 -10.37
N LEU A 243 21.73 -12.21 -9.53
CA LEU A 243 22.75 -11.55 -8.70
C LEU A 243 23.36 -12.48 -7.65
N LEU A 244 22.67 -13.54 -7.22
CA LEU A 244 23.24 -14.56 -6.33
C LEU A 244 23.98 -15.65 -7.12
N ALA A 245 23.40 -16.13 -8.22
CA ALA A 245 23.93 -17.22 -9.04
C ALA A 245 25.17 -16.83 -9.85
N SER A 246 25.31 -15.55 -10.23
CA SER A 246 26.53 -15.06 -10.90
C SER A 246 27.80 -15.16 -10.04
N TRP A 247 27.68 -15.54 -8.76
CA TRP A 247 28.79 -15.61 -7.80
C TRP A 247 28.99 -16.97 -7.16
N SER A 248 28.09 -17.94 -7.38
CA SER A 248 28.30 -19.36 -7.05
C SER A 248 29.10 -20.04 -8.13
#